data_AF-A0A0F4JVH7-F1
#
_entry.id   AF-A0A0F4JVH7-F1
#
_cell.length_a   1.000
_cell.length_b   1.000
_cell.length_c   1.000
_cell.angle_alpha   90.00
_cell.angle_beta   90.00
_cell.angle_gamma   90.00
#
_symmetry.space_group_name_H-M   'P 1'
#
loop_
_entity.id
_entity.type
_entity.pdbx_description
1 polymer ?
#
loop_
_entity_poly.entity_id
_entity_poly.type
_entity_poly.pdbx_seq_one_letter_code
_entity_poly.pdbx_strand_id
1 'polypeptide(L)'
;MSTDMSARTAHAVALLKETSPETLDAFLALAGRFEATTLDPHSREAVILTVAAHNQCHLCIDMHEAKVSALGPAPDPRRIEAVRRFTRQVLASSGAVSDGELAEFQAHGYTRRNALEVVLGIGAYTLSTFANRMTRAA
;
A
#
# COMPACT_ATOMS: atom_id res chain seq x y z
N MET A 1 -18.02 2.48 14.27
CA MET A 1 -16.82 2.15 13.47
C MET A 1 -16.05 3.39 13.03
N SER A 2 -16.65 4.37 12.34
CA SER A 2 -15.90 5.54 11.80
C SER A 2 -15.21 6.41 12.87
N THR A 3 -15.86 6.69 14.00
CA THR A 3 -15.27 7.52 15.08
C THR A 3 -14.08 6.85 15.78
N ASP A 4 -14.09 5.52 15.86
CA ASP A 4 -13.02 4.70 16.45
C ASP A 4 -11.79 4.66 15.52
N MET A 5 -12.02 4.48 14.21
CA MET A 5 -10.95 4.51 13.19
C MET A 5 -10.20 5.85 13.15
N SER A 6 -10.93 6.96 13.16
CA SER A 6 -10.34 8.30 13.15
C SER A 6 -9.48 8.56 14.39
N ALA A 7 -9.94 8.10 15.57
CA ALA A 7 -9.19 8.21 16.81
C ALA A 7 -7.91 7.35 16.79
N ARG A 8 -8.01 6.08 16.35
CA ARG A 8 -6.84 5.18 16.20
C ARG A 8 -5.80 5.74 15.24
N THR A 9 -6.24 6.27 14.10
CA THR A 9 -5.36 6.89 13.11
C THR A 9 -4.66 8.12 13.66
N ALA A 10 -5.41 9.02 14.32
CA ALA A 10 -4.84 10.23 14.93
C ALA A 10 -3.81 9.87 16.02
N HIS A 11 -4.07 8.84 16.81
CA HIS A 11 -3.14 8.33 17.80
C HIS A 11 -1.85 7.80 17.17
N ALA A 12 -1.94 6.99 16.09
CA ALA A 12 -0.78 6.49 15.37
C ALA A 12 0.10 7.63 14.82
N VAL A 13 -0.53 8.65 14.23
CA VAL A 13 0.16 9.85 13.74
C VAL A 13 0.85 10.61 14.87
N ALA A 14 0.20 10.77 16.03
CA ALA A 14 0.79 11.43 17.19
C ALA A 14 2.03 10.69 17.70
N LEU A 15 1.95 9.36 17.85
CA LEU A 15 3.09 8.53 18.28
C LEU A 15 4.30 8.68 17.34
N LEU A 16 4.07 8.66 16.02
CA LEU A 16 5.14 8.84 15.05
C LEU A 16 5.73 10.24 15.11
N LYS A 17 4.87 11.27 15.18
CA LYS A 17 5.31 12.67 15.26
C LYS A 17 6.16 12.96 16.51
N GLU A 18 5.80 12.36 17.64
CA GLU A 18 6.51 12.55 18.91
C GLU A 18 7.82 11.74 18.97
N THR A 19 7.85 10.55 18.35
CA THR A 19 8.99 9.62 18.46
C THR A 19 10.03 9.84 17.36
N SER A 20 9.60 10.05 16.12
CA SER A 20 10.47 10.32 14.96
C SER A 20 9.69 11.09 13.88
N PRO A 21 9.64 12.44 13.97
CA PRO A 21 8.96 13.26 12.96
C PRO A 21 9.54 13.06 11.55
N GLU A 22 10.83 12.74 11.42
CA GLU A 22 11.49 12.46 10.14
C GLU A 22 10.91 11.22 9.45
N THR A 23 10.58 10.18 10.23
CA THR A 23 9.93 8.96 9.71
C THR A 23 8.53 9.28 9.21
N LEU A 24 7.77 10.10 9.96
CA LEU A 24 6.44 10.54 9.55
C LEU A 24 6.50 11.41 8.28
N ASP A 25 7.40 12.37 8.22
CA ASP A 25 7.55 13.28 7.08
C ASP A 25 7.97 12.51 5.81
N ALA A 26 8.90 11.56 5.94
CA ALA A 26 9.30 10.68 4.84
C ALA A 26 8.13 9.82 4.35
N PHE A 27 7.35 9.24 5.27
CA PHE A 27 6.13 8.51 4.92
C PHE A 27 5.14 9.38 4.16
N LEU A 28 4.81 10.56 4.68
CA LEU A 28 3.83 11.46 4.05
C LEU A 28 4.29 11.91 2.66
N ALA A 29 5.59 12.19 2.48
CA ALA A 29 6.15 12.50 1.18
C ALA A 29 6.04 11.31 0.21
N LEU A 30 6.41 10.10 0.62
CA LEU A 30 6.31 8.89 -0.20
C LEU A 30 4.86 8.55 -0.55
N ALA A 31 3.95 8.63 0.43
CA ALA A 31 2.51 8.41 0.23
C ALA A 31 1.93 9.41 -0.77
N GLY A 32 2.25 10.70 -0.64
CA GLY A 32 1.83 11.72 -1.60
C GLY A 32 2.35 11.47 -3.02
N ARG A 33 3.60 11.00 -3.16
CA ARG A 33 4.15 10.60 -4.47
C ARG A 33 3.46 9.36 -5.03
N PHE A 34 3.16 8.38 -4.18
CA PHE A 34 2.42 7.18 -4.57
C PHE A 34 0.99 7.54 -5.03
N GLU A 35 0.34 8.49 -4.37
CA GLU A 35 -1.00 8.94 -4.78
C GLU A 35 -1.03 9.70 -6.12
N ALA A 36 0.12 10.22 -6.56
CA ALA A 36 0.29 10.88 -7.87
C ALA A 36 0.75 9.93 -8.99
N THR A 37 0.82 8.62 -8.73
CA THR A 37 1.21 7.62 -9.72
C THR A 37 0.14 7.41 -10.80
N THR A 38 0.50 6.68 -11.85
CA THR A 38 -0.45 6.29 -12.91
C THR A 38 -1.29 5.06 -12.57
N LEU A 39 -1.10 4.47 -11.39
CA LEU A 39 -2.00 3.45 -10.87
C LEU A 39 -3.36 4.09 -10.51
N ASP A 40 -4.44 3.50 -11.02
CA ASP A 40 -5.79 3.91 -10.63
C ASP A 40 -6.03 3.71 -9.11
N PRO A 41 -7.02 4.40 -8.52
CA PRO A 41 -7.27 4.32 -7.08
C PRO A 41 -7.45 2.90 -6.56
N HIS A 42 -8.19 2.03 -7.27
CA HIS A 42 -8.38 0.64 -6.85
C HIS A 42 -7.07 -0.15 -6.88
N SER A 43 -6.23 0.05 -7.90
CA SER A 43 -4.91 -0.57 -7.96
C SER A 43 -3.97 -0.10 -6.84
N ARG A 44 -4.00 1.20 -6.48
CA ARG A 44 -3.20 1.72 -5.37
C ARG A 44 -3.59 1.08 -4.05
N GLU A 45 -4.88 1.04 -3.73
CA GLU A 45 -5.36 0.38 -2.52
C GLU A 45 -5.06 -1.12 -2.50
N ALA A 46 -5.08 -1.78 -3.66
CA ALA A 46 -4.71 -3.19 -3.76
C ALA A 46 -3.23 -3.45 -3.41
N VAL A 47 -2.32 -2.58 -3.84
CA VAL A 47 -0.89 -2.64 -3.43
C VAL A 47 -0.79 -2.44 -1.92
N ILE A 48 -1.44 -1.41 -1.39
CA ILE A 48 -1.38 -1.05 0.04
C ILE A 48 -1.86 -2.18 0.92
N LEU A 49 -3.05 -2.71 0.64
CA LEU A 49 -3.63 -3.82 1.40
C LEU A 49 -2.79 -5.09 1.31
N THR A 50 -2.16 -5.34 0.15
CA THR A 50 -1.25 -6.48 0.00
C THR A 50 -0.03 -6.35 0.93
N VAL A 51 0.57 -5.16 1.00
CA VAL A 51 1.71 -4.88 1.91
C VAL A 51 1.26 -4.93 3.38
N ALA A 52 0.12 -4.32 3.71
CA ALA A 52 -0.41 -4.29 5.06
C ALA A 52 -0.75 -5.70 5.58
N ALA A 53 -1.35 -6.54 4.73
CA ALA A 53 -1.61 -7.95 5.04
C ALA A 53 -0.32 -8.75 5.20
N HIS A 54 0.66 -8.57 4.30
CA HIS A 54 1.97 -9.22 4.40
C HIS A 54 2.69 -8.87 5.71
N ASN A 55 2.67 -7.60 6.10
CA ASN A 55 3.31 -7.12 7.33
C ASN A 55 2.43 -7.23 8.57
N GLN A 56 1.18 -7.70 8.44
CA GLN A 56 0.21 -7.84 9.53
C GLN A 56 -0.06 -6.52 10.30
N CYS A 57 -0.26 -5.43 9.59
CA CYS A 57 -0.62 -4.13 10.20
C CYS A 57 -2.13 -3.92 10.15
N HIS A 58 -2.84 -4.22 11.24
CA HIS A 58 -4.30 -4.24 11.26
C HIS A 58 -4.91 -2.84 11.23
N LEU A 59 -4.28 -1.82 11.82
CA LEU A 59 -4.64 -0.41 11.58
C LEU A 59 -4.65 -0.06 10.10
N CYS A 60 -3.59 -0.42 9.35
CA CYS A 60 -3.53 -0.14 7.92
C CYS A 60 -4.58 -0.94 7.14
N ILE A 61 -4.80 -2.21 7.50
CA ILE A 61 -5.86 -3.03 6.87
C ILE A 61 -7.21 -2.35 7.06
N ASP A 62 -7.58 -2.05 8.30
CA ASP A 62 -8.86 -1.45 8.66
C ASP A 62 -9.09 -0.11 7.92
N MET A 63 -8.08 0.76 7.91
CA MET A 63 -8.14 2.08 7.25
C MET A 63 -8.31 1.94 5.73
N HIS A 64 -7.53 1.07 5.10
CA HIS A 64 -7.52 0.95 3.64
C HIS A 64 -8.70 0.12 3.12
N GLU A 65 -9.25 -0.81 3.90
CA GLU A 65 -10.53 -1.47 3.59
C GLU A 65 -11.69 -0.47 3.59
N ALA A 66 -11.72 0.46 4.56
CA ALA A 66 -12.70 1.54 4.57
C ALA A 66 -12.58 2.44 3.33
N LYS A 67 -11.34 2.72 2.88
CA LYS A 67 -11.09 3.49 1.65
C LYS A 67 -11.54 2.73 0.40
N VAL A 68 -11.24 1.44 0.28
CA VAL A 68 -11.76 0.59 -0.82
C VAL A 68 -13.28 0.56 -0.83
N SER A 69 -13.92 0.44 0.33
CA SER A 69 -15.39 0.47 0.42
C SER A 69 -15.96 1.79 -0.09
N ALA A 70 -15.28 2.91 0.14
CA ALA A 70 -15.70 4.23 -0.32
C ALA A 70 -15.48 4.45 -1.84
N LEU A 71 -14.52 3.75 -2.45
CA LEU A 71 -14.29 3.77 -3.90
C LEU A 71 -15.38 3.02 -4.69
N GLY A 72 -16.13 2.13 -4.04
CA GLY A 72 -17.09 1.25 -4.70
C GLY A 72 -16.41 0.10 -5.47
N PRO A 73 -17.18 -0.70 -6.22
CA PRO A 73 -16.65 -1.87 -6.93
C PRO A 73 -15.60 -1.47 -7.98
N ALA A 74 -14.54 -2.26 -8.08
CA ALA A 74 -13.52 -2.06 -9.11
C ALA A 74 -14.10 -2.35 -10.51
N PRO A 75 -13.77 -1.54 -11.54
CA PRO A 75 -14.26 -1.77 -12.90
C PRO A 75 -13.79 -3.10 -13.51
N ASP A 76 -12.56 -3.53 -13.18
CA ASP A 76 -12.00 -4.81 -13.65
C ASP A 76 -11.34 -5.58 -12.48
N PRO A 77 -12.06 -6.55 -11.89
CA PRO A 77 -11.51 -7.39 -10.81
C PRO A 77 -10.25 -8.17 -11.20
N ARG A 78 -10.08 -8.54 -12.47
CA ARG A 78 -8.91 -9.31 -12.92
C ARG A 78 -7.66 -8.43 -12.94
N ARG A 79 -7.80 -7.17 -13.32
CA ARG A 79 -6.74 -6.17 -13.23
C ARG A 79 -6.30 -5.97 -11.78
N ILE A 80 -7.26 -5.86 -10.85
CA ILE A 80 -6.95 -5.73 -9.42
C ILE A 80 -6.24 -6.97 -8.86
N GLU A 81 -6.66 -8.19 -9.21
CA GLU A 81 -5.93 -9.37 -8.77
C GLU A 81 -4.52 -9.47 -9.39
N ALA A 82 -4.35 -9.01 -10.63
CA ALA A 82 -3.03 -8.98 -11.26
C ALA A 82 -2.03 -8.10 -10.50
N VAL A 83 -2.42 -6.89 -10.05
CA VAL A 83 -1.53 -6.06 -9.23
C VAL A 83 -1.29 -6.65 -7.85
N ARG A 84 -2.30 -7.24 -7.20
CA ARG A 84 -2.10 -7.94 -5.90
C ARG A 84 -1.08 -9.05 -6.03
N ARG A 85 -1.23 -9.90 -7.05
CA ARG A 85 -0.31 -11.00 -7.35
C ARG A 85 1.10 -10.47 -7.62
N PHE A 86 1.23 -9.45 -8.47
CA PHE A 86 2.52 -8.86 -8.79
C PHE A 86 3.19 -8.24 -7.56
N THR A 87 2.45 -7.54 -6.69
CA THR A 87 2.97 -7.04 -5.41
C THR A 87 3.50 -8.17 -4.53
N ARG A 88 2.79 -9.30 -4.43
CA ARG A 88 3.28 -10.49 -3.69
C ARG A 88 4.56 -11.07 -4.30
N GLN A 89 4.65 -11.14 -5.62
CA GLN A 89 5.85 -11.62 -6.32
C GLN A 89 7.05 -10.71 -6.07
N VAL A 90 6.87 -9.39 -6.13
CA VAL A 90 7.93 -8.40 -5.84
C VAL A 90 8.41 -8.54 -4.39
N LEU A 91 7.49 -8.67 -3.42
CA LEU A 91 7.84 -8.88 -2.02
C LEU A 91 8.62 -10.20 -1.81
N ALA A 92 8.12 -11.31 -2.37
CA ALA A 92 8.73 -12.63 -2.20
C ALA A 92 10.11 -12.76 -2.85
N SER A 93 10.32 -12.09 -3.97
CA SER A 93 11.59 -12.12 -4.72
C SER A 93 12.55 -10.98 -4.35
N SER A 94 12.19 -10.11 -3.40
CA SER A 94 12.93 -8.86 -3.14
C SER A 94 13.17 -8.03 -4.41
N GLY A 95 12.18 -7.98 -5.30
CA GLY A 95 12.23 -7.26 -6.57
C GLY A 95 12.82 -8.02 -7.75
N ALA A 96 13.38 -9.22 -7.54
CA ALA A 96 13.91 -10.08 -8.60
C ALA A 96 12.80 -10.88 -9.31
N VAL A 97 11.76 -10.19 -9.77
CA VAL A 97 10.68 -10.82 -10.58
C VAL A 97 11.22 -11.26 -11.93
N SER A 98 10.74 -12.40 -12.42
CA SER A 98 11.13 -12.92 -13.73
C SER A 98 10.49 -12.14 -14.88
N ASP A 99 11.06 -12.26 -16.09
CA ASP A 99 10.48 -11.68 -17.30
C ASP A 99 9.05 -12.20 -17.57
N GLY A 100 8.78 -13.46 -17.23
CA GLY A 100 7.44 -14.06 -17.34
C GLY A 100 6.43 -13.39 -16.41
N GLU A 101 6.78 -13.17 -15.14
CA GLU A 101 5.91 -12.49 -14.19
C GLU A 101 5.66 -11.03 -14.56
N LEU A 102 6.69 -10.34 -15.07
CA LEU A 102 6.54 -8.98 -15.59
C LEU A 102 5.63 -8.96 -16.83
N ALA A 103 5.80 -9.89 -17.76
CA ALA A 103 4.96 -10.01 -18.95
C ALA A 103 3.49 -10.31 -18.58
N GLU A 104 3.26 -11.20 -17.62
CA GLU A 104 1.93 -11.49 -17.10
C GLU A 104 1.27 -10.27 -16.45
N PHE A 105 2.02 -9.48 -15.67
CA PHE A 105 1.51 -8.21 -15.13
C PHE A 105 1.10 -7.24 -16.25
N GLN A 106 1.92 -7.13 -17.30
CA GLN A 106 1.63 -6.27 -18.45
C GLN A 106 0.44 -6.76 -19.30
N ALA A 107 0.18 -8.07 -19.34
CA ALA A 107 -0.97 -8.64 -20.05
C ALA A 107 -2.33 -8.16 -19.51
N HIS A 108 -2.37 -7.63 -18.29
CA HIS A 108 -3.56 -7.00 -17.69
C HIS A 108 -3.65 -5.48 -17.94
N GLY A 109 -2.85 -4.95 -18.86
CA GLY A 109 -2.87 -3.53 -19.24
C GLY A 109 -2.09 -2.62 -18.29
N TYR A 110 -1.23 -3.18 -17.44
CA TYR A 110 -0.23 -2.43 -16.70
C TYR A 110 1.05 -2.22 -17.53
N THR A 111 1.83 -1.22 -17.16
CA THR A 111 3.07 -0.84 -17.84
C THR A 111 4.29 -1.11 -16.97
N ARG A 112 5.49 -1.06 -17.56
CA ARG A 112 6.75 -1.06 -16.79
C ARG A 112 6.83 0.10 -15.80
N ARG A 113 6.24 1.25 -16.13
CA ARG A 113 6.08 2.35 -15.17
C ARG A 113 5.25 1.91 -13.97
N ASN A 114 4.11 1.25 -14.18
CA ASN A 114 3.29 0.75 -13.09
C ASN A 114 4.04 -0.28 -12.23
N ALA A 115 4.92 -1.09 -12.81
CA ALA A 115 5.75 -2.01 -12.03
C ALA A 115 6.68 -1.27 -11.04
N LEU A 116 7.30 -0.16 -11.46
CA LEU A 116 8.07 0.70 -10.57
C LEU A 116 7.19 1.46 -9.56
N GLU A 117 5.96 1.81 -9.93
CA GLU A 117 5.00 2.42 -9.00
C GLU A 117 4.54 1.42 -7.92
N VAL A 118 4.46 0.13 -8.23
CA VAL A 118 4.27 -0.93 -7.22
C VAL A 118 5.44 -0.97 -6.24
N VAL A 119 6.69 -0.83 -6.71
CA VAL A 119 7.87 -0.73 -5.84
C VAL A 119 7.79 0.49 -4.93
N LEU A 120 7.37 1.65 -5.46
CA LEU A 120 7.15 2.87 -4.66
C LEU A 120 6.09 2.63 -3.57
N GLY A 121 4.97 1.98 -3.92
CA GLY A 121 3.92 1.61 -2.96
C GLY A 121 4.42 0.65 -1.88
N ILE A 122 5.19 -0.37 -2.26
CA ILE A 122 5.84 -1.29 -1.32
C ILE A 122 6.75 -0.52 -0.35
N GLY A 123 7.60 0.38 -0.85
CA GLY A 123 8.49 1.18 0.00
C GLY A 123 7.73 2.06 0.99
N ALA A 124 6.76 2.84 0.49
CA ALA A 124 5.96 3.75 1.31
C ALA A 124 5.21 3.01 2.43
N TYR A 125 4.57 1.89 2.09
CA TYR A 125 3.73 1.17 3.05
C TYR A 125 4.50 0.14 3.86
N THR A 126 5.71 -0.28 3.46
CA THR A 126 6.63 -0.98 4.37
C THR A 126 7.05 -0.06 5.51
N LEU A 127 7.45 1.19 5.19
CA LEU A 127 7.78 2.19 6.21
C LEU A 127 6.61 2.40 7.17
N SER A 128 5.41 2.68 6.64
CA SER A 128 4.21 2.89 7.46
C SER A 128 3.86 1.70 8.35
N THR A 129 3.81 0.50 7.77
CA THR A 129 3.40 -0.72 8.49
C THR A 129 4.43 -1.13 9.54
N PHE A 130 5.73 -0.96 9.28
CA PHE A 130 6.77 -1.22 10.29
C PHE A 130 6.68 -0.20 11.43
N ALA A 131 6.55 1.08 11.10
CA ALA A 131 6.50 2.14 12.10
C ALA A 131 5.28 1.98 13.02
N ASN A 132 4.08 1.75 12.45
CA ASN A 132 2.86 1.48 13.23
C ASN A 132 2.98 0.24 14.13
N ARG A 133 3.66 -0.82 13.67
CA ARG A 133 3.88 -2.03 14.47
C ARG A 133 4.86 -1.78 15.61
N MET A 134 5.96 -1.07 15.36
CA MET A 134 6.96 -0.74 16.38
C MET A 134 6.39 0.17 17.46
N THR A 135 5.50 1.10 17.10
CA THR A 135 4.81 1.97 18.06
C THR A 135 3.59 1.30 18.72
N ARG A 136 3.25 0.05 18.33
CA ARG A 136 2.05 -0.69 18.77
C ARG A 136 0.73 0.03 18.47
N ALA A 137 0.73 0.87 17.43
CA ALA A 137 -0.46 1.49 16.88
C ALA A 137 -1.18 0.59 15.87
N ALA A 138 -0.43 -0.35 15.26
CA ALA A 138 -0.96 -1.37 14.37
C ALA A 138 -2.10 -2.09 15.05
#